data_AF-Q1PXR6-F1
#
_entry.id   AF-Q1PXR6-F1
#
_cell.length_a   1.000
_cell.length_b   1.000
_cell.length_c   1.000
_cell.angle_alpha   90.00
_cell.angle_beta   90.00
_cell.angle_gamma   90.00
#
_symmetry.space_group_name_H-M   'P 1'
#
loop_
_entity.id
_entity.type
_entity.pdbx_description
1 polymer ?
#
loop_
_entity_poly.entity_id
_entity_poly.type
_entity_poly.pdbx_seq_one_letter_code
_entity_poly.pdbx_strand_id
1 'polypeptide(L)'
;MPEYFAPSENSNKEKHSLSKHLHQTAMFAEYFACHKNYKQIFKIAALLHDLGKYQQAFQDYLTNGGKRGSVPHVSWGAGLCTTL
;
A
#
# COMPACT_ATOMS: atom_id res chain seq x y z
N MET A 1 -17.08 0.63 -9.41
CA MET A 1 -16.21 0.06 -8.36
C MET A 1 -15.74 1.21 -7.48
N PRO A 2 -15.64 1.04 -6.15
CA PRO A 2 -15.11 2.11 -5.31
C PRO A 2 -13.66 2.45 -5.70
N GLU A 3 -13.35 3.74 -5.78
CA GLU A 3 -11.98 4.22 -6.00
C GLU A 3 -11.23 4.32 -4.67
N TYR A 4 -10.08 3.67 -4.60
CA TYR A 4 -9.21 3.67 -3.42
C TYR A 4 -7.94 4.46 -3.71
N PHE A 5 -7.53 5.29 -2.76
CA PHE A 5 -6.39 6.19 -2.92
C PHE A 5 -5.27 5.87 -1.95
N ALA A 6 -4.04 6.11 -2.40
CA ALA A 6 -2.88 6.21 -1.54
C ALA A 6 -2.83 7.60 -0.87
N PRO A 7 -2.09 7.79 0.24
CA PRO A 7 -1.98 9.09 0.91
C PRO A 7 -1.13 10.12 0.15
N SER A 8 -0.61 9.77 -1.03
CA SER A 8 0.23 10.63 -1.86
C SER A 8 -0.62 11.43 -2.84
N GLU A 9 -0.69 12.73 -2.61
CA GLU A 9 -1.12 13.72 -3.60
C GLU A 9 0.11 14.29 -4.29
N ASN A 10 0.06 14.46 -5.61
CA ASN A 10 1.12 15.18 -6.31
C ASN A 10 0.97 16.70 -6.12
N SER A 11 1.90 17.47 -6.66
CA SER A 11 1.87 18.95 -6.61
C SER A 11 0.61 19.58 -7.21
N ASN A 12 -0.16 18.82 -8.00
CA ASN A 12 -1.39 19.24 -8.65
C ASN A 12 -2.65 18.77 -7.88
N LYS A 13 -2.50 18.22 -6.66
CA LYS A 13 -3.58 17.62 -5.86
C LYS A 13 -4.26 16.41 -6.51
N GLU A 14 -3.61 15.78 -7.49
CA GLU A 14 -4.13 14.57 -8.08
C GLU A 14 -3.87 13.40 -7.13
N LYS A 15 -4.94 12.70 -6.77
CA LYS A 15 -4.85 11.54 -5.89
C LYS A 15 -4.25 10.37 -6.65
N HIS A 16 -3.26 9.72 -6.05
CA HIS A 16 -2.70 8.51 -6.61
C HIS A 16 -3.58 7.30 -6.28
N SER A 17 -4.03 6.56 -7.30
CA SER A 17 -4.80 5.33 -7.04
C SER A 17 -3.96 4.31 -6.29
N LEU A 18 -4.57 3.65 -5.30
CA LEU A 18 -3.88 2.69 -4.43
C LEU A 18 -3.33 1.51 -5.24
N SER A 19 -4.06 1.04 -6.26
CA SER A 19 -3.60 -0.01 -7.15
C SER A 19 -2.32 0.38 -7.90
N LYS A 20 -2.28 1.59 -8.48
CA LYS A 20 -1.10 2.07 -9.21
C LYS A 20 0.09 2.23 -8.28
N HIS A 21 -0.12 2.78 -7.09
CA HIS A 21 0.89 2.88 -6.03
C HIS A 21 1.49 1.50 -5.71
N LEU A 22 0.65 0.51 -5.37
CA LEU A 22 1.12 -0.83 -5.01
C LEU A 22 1.93 -1.50 -6.12
N HIS A 23 1.46 -1.41 -7.37
CA HIS A 23 2.18 -2.01 -8.50
C HIS A 23 3.51 -1.32 -8.76
N GLN A 24 3.56 0.02 -8.71
CA GLN A 24 4.82 0.76 -8.87
C GLN A 24 5.80 0.46 -7.75
N THR A 25 5.36 0.46 -6.49
CA THR A 25 6.19 0.08 -5.34
C THR A 25 6.72 -1.35 -5.49
N ALA A 26 5.88 -2.29 -5.94
CA ALA A 26 6.28 -3.68 -6.17
C ALA A 26 7.33 -3.82 -7.28
N MET A 27 7.18 -3.10 -8.38
CA MET A 27 8.19 -3.08 -9.45
C MET A 27 9.53 -2.53 -8.95
N PHE A 28 9.53 -1.44 -8.18
CA PHE A 28 10.76 -0.88 -7.63
C PHE A 28 11.39 -1.81 -6.60
N ALA A 29 10.61 -2.41 -5.70
CA ALA A 29 11.11 -3.38 -4.72
C ALA A 29 11.75 -4.60 -5.41
N GLU A 30 11.14 -5.11 -6.48
CA GLU A 30 11.71 -6.18 -7.30
C GLU A 30 13.02 -5.74 -7.97
N TYR A 31 13.06 -4.53 -8.53
CA TYR A 31 14.24 -3.98 -9.20
C TYR A 31 15.43 -3.79 -8.24
N PHE A 32 15.18 -3.31 -7.02
CA PHE A 32 16.20 -3.06 -6.00
C PHE A 32 16.60 -4.31 -5.20
N ALA A 33 15.99 -5.48 -5.45
CA ALA A 33 16.37 -6.70 -4.76
C ALA A 33 17.84 -7.05 -5.04
N CYS A 34 18.62 -7.23 -3.96
CA CYS A 34 20.06 -7.50 -4.03
C CYS A 34 20.43 -8.86 -4.66
N HIS A 35 19.47 -9.78 -4.75
CA HIS A 35 19.67 -11.11 -5.31
C HIS A 35 18.43 -11.57 -6.10
N LYS A 36 18.65 -12.31 -7.20
CA LYS A 36 17.58 -12.79 -8.08
C LYS A 36 16.52 -13.61 -7.33
N ASN A 37 16.95 -14.44 -6.38
CA ASN A 37 16.05 -15.28 -5.58
C ASN A 37 15.12 -14.48 -4.65
N TYR A 38 15.46 -13.22 -4.33
CA TYR A 38 14.65 -12.37 -3.45
C TYR A 38 13.68 -11.47 -4.20
N LYS A 39 13.81 -11.35 -5.53
CA LYS A 39 12.97 -10.50 -6.37
C LYS A 39 11.47 -10.73 -6.13
N GLN A 40 11.05 -11.99 -6.17
CA GLN A 40 9.64 -12.34 -5.98
C GLN A 40 9.15 -12.04 -4.56
N ILE A 41 9.98 -12.29 -3.54
CA ILE A 41 9.63 -12.00 -2.14
C ILE A 41 9.46 -10.49 -1.95
N PHE A 42 10.37 -9.68 -2.48
CA PHE A 42 10.32 -8.22 -2.38
C PHE A 42 9.10 -7.66 -3.11
N LYS A 43 8.79 -8.19 -4.29
CA LYS A 43 7.59 -7.84 -5.06
C LYS A 43 6.31 -8.12 -4.25
N ILE A 44 6.17 -9.33 -3.69
CA ILE A 44 5.00 -9.71 -2.91
C ILE A 44 4.90 -8.86 -1.64
N ALA A 45 6.00 -8.71 -0.89
CA ALA A 45 6.01 -7.88 0.31
C ALA A 45 5.56 -6.43 0.02
N ALA A 46 6.02 -5.86 -1.09
CA ALA A 46 5.61 -4.54 -1.54
C ALA A 46 4.16 -4.46 -2.03
N LEU A 47 3.57 -5.52 -2.57
CA LEU A 47 2.12 -5.56 -2.85
C LEU A 47 1.30 -5.62 -1.55
N LEU A 48 1.80 -6.33 -0.54
CA LEU A 48 1.08 -6.59 0.70
C LEU A 48 1.20 -5.46 1.74
N HIS A 49 2.29 -4.68 1.72
CA HIS A 49 2.62 -3.72 2.78
C HIS A 49 1.51 -2.71 3.09
N ASP A 50 0.77 -2.30 2.06
CA ASP A 50 -0.26 -1.26 2.11
C ASP A 50 -1.66 -1.79 1.77
N LEU A 51 -1.83 -3.12 1.71
CA LEU A 51 -3.12 -3.74 1.35
C LEU A 51 -4.25 -3.32 2.33
N GLY A 52 -3.92 -3.10 3.61
CA GLY A 52 -4.87 -2.59 4.60
C GLY A 52 -5.49 -1.23 4.27
N LYS A 53 -4.90 -0.45 3.34
CA LYS A 53 -5.44 0.84 2.89
C LYS A 53 -6.68 0.69 2.01
N TYR A 54 -7.00 -0.51 1.53
CA TYR A 54 -8.29 -0.80 0.87
C TYR A 54 -9.48 -0.83 1.84
N GLN A 55 -9.26 -0.71 3.15
CA GLN A 55 -10.36 -0.66 4.11
C GLN A 55 -11.09 0.67 4.02
N GLN A 56 -12.42 0.61 4.09
CA GLN A 56 -13.27 1.80 4.10
C GLN A 56 -12.86 2.76 5.23
N ALA A 57 -12.59 2.23 6.42
CA ALA A 57 -12.11 3.03 7.56
C ALA A 57 -10.82 3.82 7.25
N PHE A 58 -9.91 3.27 6.43
CA PHE A 58 -8.70 3.98 6.02
C PHE A 58 -9.00 5.08 4.98
N GLN A 59 -9.89 4.80 4.02
CA GLN A 59 -10.32 5.80 3.03
C GLN A 59 -11.11 6.95 3.67
N ASP A 60 -11.93 6.64 4.69
CA ASP A 60 -12.64 7.64 5.48
C ASP A 60 -11.66 8.51 6.28
N TYR A 61 -10.61 7.90 6.87
CA TYR A 61 -9.52 8.62 7.52
C TYR A 61 -8.76 9.53 6.54
N LEU A 62 -8.49 9.08 5.31
CA LEU A 62 -7.84 9.91 4.29
C LEU A 62 -8.69 11.14 3.91
N THR A 63 -10.01 10.98 3.90
CA THR A 63 -10.94 12.04 3.46
C THR A 63 -11.27 13.02 4.58
N ASN A 64 -11.56 12.51 5.78
CA ASN A 64 -12.05 13.30 6.92
C ASN A 64 -10.93 13.73 7.87
N GLY A 65 -9.72 13.21 7.68
CA GLY A 65 -8.62 13.36 8.63
C GLY A 65 -8.84 12.54 9.90
N GLY A 66 -7.93 12.71 10.86
CA GLY A 66 -7.97 12.01 12.14
C GLY A 66 -6.61 11.99 12.82
N LYS A 67 -6.53 11.33 13.98
CA LYS A 67 -5.25 11.14 14.67
C LYS A 67 -4.37 10.19 13.85
N ARG A 68 -3.15 10.62 13.51
CA ARG A 68 -2.18 9.77 12.80
C ARG A 68 -2.00 8.43 13.53
N GLY A 69 -2.19 7.33 12.80
CA GLY A 69 -2.09 5.97 13.32
C GLY A 69 -3.35 5.43 13.99
N SER A 70 -4.48 6.15 13.99
CA SER A 70 -5.75 5.66 14.53
C SER A 70 -6.34 4.49 13.74
N VAL A 71 -6.04 4.40 12.44
CA VAL A 71 -6.43 3.28 11.59
C VAL A 71 -5.17 2.47 11.24
N PRO A 72 -4.98 1.29 11.86
CA PRO A 72 -3.84 0.44 11.57
C PRO A 72 -3.97 -0.15 10.17
N HIS A 73 -3.07 0.22 9.25
CA HIS A 73 -3.05 -0.27 7.86
C HIS A 73 -1.94 -1.30 7.63
N VAL A 74 -0.85 -1.23 8.40
CA VAL A 74 0.31 -2.14 8.30
C VAL A 74 -0.01 -3.52 8.90
N SER A 75 -0.81 -3.56 9.98
CA SER A 75 -1.16 -4.80 10.69
C SER A 75 -1.91 -5.80 9.81
N TRP A 76 -2.65 -5.33 8.80
CA TRP A 76 -3.38 -6.17 7.87
C TRP A 76 -2.49 -6.78 6.79
N GLY A 77 -1.50 -6.04 6.29
CA GLY A 77 -0.46 -6.58 5.42
C GLY A 77 0.35 -7.67 6.13
N ALA A 78 0.68 -7.45 7.40
CA ALA A 78 1.36 -8.44 8.23
C ALA A 78 0.52 -9.71 8.48
N GLY A 79 -0.78 -9.56 8.78
CA GLY A 79 -1.69 -10.69 8.99
C GLY A 79 -1.83 -11.60 7.76
N LEU A 80 -1.90 -11.01 6.55
CA LEU A 80 -1.98 -11.81 5.32
C LEU A 80 -0.65 -12.54 5.03
N CYS A 81 0.50 -11.90 5.26
CA CYS A 81 1.81 -12.55 5.15
C CYS A 81 1.97 -13.77 6.08
N THR A 82 1.32 -13.80 7.24
CA THR A 82 1.40 -14.96 8.17
C THR A 82 0.56 -16.17 7.74
N THR A 83 -0.29 -16.01 6.72
CA THR A 83 -1.18 -17.08 6.23
C THR A 83 -0.77 -17.66 4.88
N LEU A 84 0.30 -17.14 4.27
CA LEU A 84 0.92 -17.62 3.02
C LEU A 84 2.15 -18.47 3.32
#